data_AF-A0A1I3C990-F1
#
_entry.id   AF-A0A1I3C990-F1
#
_cell.length_a   1.000
_cell.length_b   1.000
_cell.length_c   1.000
_cell.angle_alpha   90.00
_cell.angle_beta   90.00
_cell.angle_gamma   90.00
#
_symmetry.space_group_name_H-M   'P 1'
#
loop_
_entity.id
_entity.type
_entity.pdbx_description
1 polymer ?
#
loop_
_entity_poly.entity_id
_entity_poly.type
_entity_poly.pdbx_seq_one_letter_code
_entity_poly.pdbx_strand_id
1 'polypeptide(L)'
;MTEKKNKLPKNNELQPELVQLQRRLFLRSGLSLGALSLLSGCNLQDGDQVDKVLWAMSRWNDRVQGMLFRPDHLAPTYPASMITKPFPFNAFYDVDSAPEIDGDTYKLEVSGLVRDQRSWNLAQLRALPQESQITRHICIEGWSAIGQWSGVPFRTFLAHIGADTTARYVGFKCADRYYSSIDMATALHPQTILALDFGQSPLPTEYGYPLKLRVPTKLGFKNPKHIAAIFVTNENPGGYWEDQGYNWYSGS
;
A
#
# COMPACT_ATOMS: atom_id res chain seq x y z
N MET A 1 -9.80 30.93 -53.94
CA MET A 1 -8.92 29.80 -53.58
C MET A 1 -7.54 30.36 -53.31
N THR A 2 -7.16 30.48 -52.05
CA THR A 2 -5.83 30.96 -51.64
C THR A 2 -5.07 29.75 -51.10
N GLU A 3 -4.16 29.20 -51.90
CA GLU A 3 -3.29 28.08 -51.50
C GLU A 3 -2.38 28.51 -50.33
N LYS A 4 -2.59 27.91 -49.16
CA LYS A 4 -1.59 27.93 -48.09
C LYS A 4 -0.41 27.06 -48.53
N LYS A 5 0.69 27.69 -48.95
CA LYS A 5 1.99 27.02 -49.11
C LYS A 5 2.47 26.53 -47.74
N ASN A 6 2.41 25.23 -47.49
CA ASN A 6 3.11 24.60 -46.38
C ASN A 6 4.63 24.75 -46.62
N LYS A 7 5.29 25.57 -45.80
CA LYS A 7 6.76 25.62 -45.74
C LYS A 7 7.24 24.35 -45.05
N LEU A 8 8.12 23.59 -45.71
CA LEU A 8 8.87 22.53 -45.04
C LEU A 8 9.75 23.14 -43.94
N PRO A 9 9.80 22.54 -42.73
CA PRO A 9 10.64 23.03 -41.64
C PRO A 9 12.12 22.98 -42.03
N LYS A 10 12.89 23.97 -41.56
CA LYS A 10 14.33 24.07 -41.87
C LYS A 10 15.11 22.99 -41.09
N ASN A 11 16.21 22.49 -41.65
CA ASN A 11 17.04 21.41 -41.08
C ASN A 11 17.42 21.57 -39.60
N ASN A 12 17.61 22.80 -39.10
CA ASN A 12 17.93 23.05 -37.69
C ASN A 12 16.74 22.87 -36.73
N GLU A 13 15.50 22.98 -37.20
CA GLU A 13 14.29 22.80 -36.38
C GLU A 13 13.96 21.30 -36.21
N LEU A 14 14.42 20.45 -37.13
CA LEU A 14 14.22 19.00 -37.12
C LEU A 14 15.22 18.24 -36.24
N GLN A 15 16.41 18.82 -36.00
CA GLN A 15 17.47 18.20 -35.18
C GLN A 15 17.03 17.85 -33.74
N PRO A 16 16.43 18.77 -32.95
CA PRO A 16 16.02 18.45 -31.58
C PRO A 16 14.91 17.40 -31.52
N GLU A 17 13.98 17.40 -32.48
CA GLU A 17 12.93 16.38 -32.59
C GLU A 17 13.49 15.00 -32.95
N LEU A 18 14.44 14.94 -33.90
CA LEU A 18 15.14 13.71 -34.26
C LEU A 18 15.94 13.14 -33.09
N VAL A 19 16.60 13.99 -32.30
CA VAL A 19 17.33 13.56 -31.09
C VAL A 19 16.36 13.02 -30.02
N GLN A 20 15.18 13.64 -29.84
CA GLN A 20 14.16 13.10 -28.94
C GLN A 20 13.59 11.77 -29.44
N LEU A 21 13.32 11.64 -30.75
CA LEU A 21 12.84 10.40 -31.37
C LEU A 21 13.88 9.29 -31.24
N GLN A 22 15.17 9.57 -31.50
CA GLN A 22 16.26 8.63 -31.31
C GLN A 22 16.41 8.20 -29.85
N ARG A 23 16.32 9.13 -28.89
CA ARG A 23 16.33 8.78 -27.45
C ARG A 23 15.15 7.90 -27.06
N ARG A 24 13.94 8.22 -27.55
CA ARG A 24 12.74 7.41 -27.30
C ARG A 24 12.84 6.02 -27.94
N LEU A 25 13.37 5.94 -29.16
CA LEU A 25 13.61 4.67 -29.84
C LEU A 25 14.70 3.88 -29.13
N PHE A 26 15.81 4.49 -28.73
CA PHE A 26 16.87 3.84 -27.96
C PHE A 26 16.39 3.33 -26.61
N LEU A 27 15.58 4.10 -25.87
CA LEU A 27 14.98 3.66 -24.61
C LEU A 27 13.98 2.50 -24.83
N ARG A 28 13.14 2.59 -25.87
CA ARG A 28 12.21 1.50 -26.24
C ARG A 28 12.94 0.24 -26.70
N SER A 29 13.99 0.39 -27.51
CA SER A 29 14.83 -0.69 -28.03
C SER A 29 15.70 -1.32 -26.93
N GLY A 30 16.22 -0.52 -26.01
CA GLY A 30 16.98 -1.00 -24.84
C GLY A 30 16.10 -1.80 -23.87
N LEU A 31 14.87 -1.34 -23.63
CA LEU A 31 13.89 -2.08 -22.81
C LEU A 31 13.45 -3.38 -23.48
N SER A 32 13.27 -3.39 -24.80
CA SER A 32 12.85 -4.59 -25.54
C SER A 32 13.99 -5.61 -25.71
N LEU A 33 15.23 -5.20 -25.96
CA LEU A 33 16.38 -6.10 -25.99
C LEU A 33 16.71 -6.69 -24.61
N GLY A 34 16.58 -5.90 -23.54
CA GLY A 34 16.76 -6.37 -22.16
C GLY A 34 15.65 -7.33 -21.69
N ALA A 35 14.40 -7.10 -22.11
CA ALA A 35 13.30 -8.02 -21.81
C ALA A 35 13.39 -9.32 -22.63
N LEU A 36 13.83 -9.24 -23.89
CA LEU A 36 14.03 -10.42 -24.74
C LEU A 36 15.22 -11.27 -24.29
N SER A 37 16.30 -10.66 -23.79
CA SER A 37 17.45 -11.42 -23.27
C SER A 37 17.11 -12.20 -21.99
N LEU A 38 16.21 -11.70 -21.15
CA LEU A 38 15.68 -12.42 -19.98
C LEU A 38 14.82 -13.63 -20.38
N LEU A 39 14.18 -13.60 -21.55
CA LEU A 39 13.32 -14.67 -22.05
C LEU A 39 14.05 -15.66 -22.97
N SER A 40 15.24 -15.30 -23.47
CA SER A 40 16.01 -16.12 -24.43
C SER A 40 16.58 -17.42 -23.83
N GLY A 41 16.46 -17.62 -22.51
CA GLY A 41 16.89 -18.83 -21.81
C GLY A 41 15.78 -19.59 -21.07
N CYS A 42 14.53 -19.13 -21.11
CA CYS A 42 13.43 -19.80 -20.42
C CYS A 42 12.87 -20.92 -21.30
N ASN A 43 13.18 -22.17 -20.96
CA ASN A 43 12.39 -23.29 -21.46
C ASN A 43 11.01 -23.22 -20.76
N LEU A 44 9.97 -22.77 -21.48
CA LEU A 44 8.61 -22.59 -20.96
C LEU A 44 7.91 -23.90 -20.56
N GLN A 45 8.62 -25.03 -20.62
CA GLN A 45 8.17 -26.35 -20.22
C GLN A 45 8.51 -26.71 -18.77
N ASP A 46 9.33 -25.90 -18.09
CA ASP A 46 9.85 -26.17 -16.74
C ASP A 46 9.34 -25.10 -15.76
N GLY A 47 8.16 -25.35 -15.18
CA GLY A 47 7.41 -24.37 -14.36
C GLY A 47 8.24 -23.73 -13.25
N ASP A 48 9.13 -24.52 -12.62
CA ASP A 48 10.00 -24.07 -11.52
C ASP A 48 10.99 -22.96 -11.93
N GLN A 49 11.45 -22.95 -13.19
CA GLN A 49 12.39 -21.93 -13.67
C GLN A 49 11.66 -20.64 -14.03
N VAL A 50 10.47 -20.75 -14.62
CA VAL A 50 9.61 -19.61 -14.92
C VAL A 50 9.20 -18.91 -13.63
N ASP A 51 8.78 -19.67 -12.61
CA ASP A 51 8.39 -19.11 -11.31
C ASP A 51 9.55 -18.36 -10.63
N LYS A 52 10.76 -18.91 -10.66
CA LYS A 52 11.96 -18.21 -10.12
C LYS A 52 12.21 -16.87 -10.79
N VAL A 53 12.07 -16.81 -12.12
CA VAL A 53 12.24 -15.56 -12.89
C VAL A 53 11.13 -14.56 -12.55
N LEU A 54 9.88 -15.01 -12.47
CA LEU A 54 8.74 -14.17 -12.10
C LEU A 54 8.91 -13.59 -10.69
N TRP A 55 9.31 -14.41 -9.71
CA TRP A 55 9.60 -13.95 -8.35
C TRP A 55 10.78 -12.98 -8.29
N ALA A 56 11.84 -13.20 -9.08
CA ALA A 56 12.95 -12.26 -9.17
C ALA A 56 12.50 -10.90 -9.72
N MET A 57 11.66 -10.90 -10.76
CA MET A 57 11.10 -9.69 -11.35
C MET A 57 10.14 -8.97 -10.37
N SER A 58 9.31 -9.71 -9.64
CA SER A 58 8.42 -9.17 -8.60
C SER A 58 9.23 -8.45 -7.51
N ARG A 59 10.29 -9.08 -6.99
CA ARG A 59 11.19 -8.47 -5.99
C ARG A 59 11.93 -7.24 -6.53
N TRP A 60 12.30 -7.26 -7.81
CA TRP A 60 12.88 -6.08 -8.46
C TRP A 60 11.85 -4.94 -8.55
N ASN A 61 10.61 -5.23 -8.95
CA ASN A 61 9.52 -4.26 -8.96
C ASN A 61 9.31 -3.66 -7.56
N ASP A 62 9.26 -4.48 -6.51
CA ASP A 62 9.09 -3.98 -5.14
C ASP A 62 10.21 -3.04 -4.70
N ARG A 63 11.46 -3.36 -5.08
CA ARG A 63 12.61 -2.48 -4.81
C ARG A 63 12.50 -1.15 -5.54
N VAL A 64 12.07 -1.17 -6.80
CA VAL A 64 11.88 0.06 -7.60
C VAL A 64 10.75 0.90 -7.01
N GLN A 65 9.60 0.31 -6.68
CA GLN A 65 8.49 1.04 -6.06
C GLN A 65 8.89 1.63 -4.71
N GLY A 66 9.62 0.88 -3.87
CA GLY A 66 10.17 1.40 -2.62
C GLY A 66 11.16 2.55 -2.80
N MET A 67 11.97 2.53 -3.86
CA MET A 67 12.87 3.64 -4.19
C MET A 67 12.13 4.89 -4.68
N LEU A 68 11.01 4.70 -5.40
CA LEU A 68 10.19 5.79 -5.92
C LEU A 68 9.23 6.37 -4.88
N PHE A 69 8.99 5.65 -3.78
CA PHE A 69 8.11 6.10 -2.72
C PHE A 69 8.62 7.39 -2.10
N ARG A 70 7.71 8.36 -1.99
CA ARG A 70 7.99 9.69 -1.46
C ARG A 70 7.24 9.88 -0.14
N PRO A 71 7.94 9.86 1.01
CA PRO A 71 7.30 10.00 2.32
C PRO A 71 6.54 11.31 2.53
N ASP A 72 6.84 12.33 1.71
CA ASP A 72 6.24 13.67 1.72
C ASP A 72 5.09 13.83 0.71
N HIS A 73 4.86 12.84 -0.15
CA HIS A 73 3.83 12.91 -1.19
C HIS A 73 2.49 12.36 -0.69
N LEU A 74 1.58 13.27 -0.34
CA LEU A 74 0.27 12.92 0.19
C LEU A 74 -0.68 12.40 -0.90
N ALA A 75 -1.45 11.38 -0.57
CA ALA A 75 -2.60 10.97 -1.34
C ALA A 75 -3.68 12.07 -1.34
N PRO A 76 -4.42 12.26 -2.44
CA PRO A 76 -5.49 13.24 -2.52
C PRO A 76 -6.53 13.08 -1.42
N THR A 77 -6.96 14.21 -0.86
CA THR A 77 -8.10 14.30 0.06
C THR A 77 -9.34 14.80 -0.67
N TYR A 78 -10.52 14.37 -0.21
CA TYR A 78 -11.79 14.66 -0.87
C TYR A 78 -12.77 15.36 0.08
N PRO A 79 -13.73 16.14 -0.44
CA PRO A 79 -14.80 16.67 0.40
C PRO A 79 -15.77 15.57 0.83
N ALA A 80 -16.45 15.77 1.96
CA ALA A 80 -17.41 14.80 2.51
C ALA A 80 -18.58 14.45 1.57
N SER A 81 -18.92 15.34 0.64
CA SER A 81 -19.92 15.09 -0.40
C SER A 81 -19.54 13.98 -1.39
N MET A 82 -18.27 13.61 -1.48
CA MET A 82 -17.78 12.54 -2.36
C MET A 82 -17.67 11.18 -1.66
N ILE A 83 -18.01 11.08 -0.37
CA ILE A 83 -17.97 9.81 0.36
C ILE A 83 -18.94 8.81 -0.29
N THR A 84 -18.42 7.64 -0.63
CA THR A 84 -19.19 6.55 -1.23
C THR A 84 -20.11 5.92 -0.17
N LYS A 85 -21.40 5.77 -0.49
CA LYS A 85 -22.42 5.20 0.40
C LYS A 85 -23.30 4.21 -0.39
N PRO A 86 -23.37 2.92 0.00
CA PRO A 86 -22.54 2.28 1.03
C PRO A 86 -21.08 2.21 0.60
N PHE A 87 -20.15 2.16 1.57
CA PHE A 87 -18.75 1.91 1.26
C PHE A 87 -18.55 0.41 0.98
N PRO A 88 -17.83 0.00 -0.08
CA PRO A 88 -17.73 -1.41 -0.46
C PRO A 88 -17.01 -2.25 0.61
N PHE A 89 -17.55 -3.44 0.86
CA PHE A 89 -16.88 -4.45 1.67
C PHE A 89 -15.78 -5.15 0.86
N ASN A 90 -14.68 -5.50 1.53
CA ASN A 90 -13.55 -6.20 0.92
C ASN A 90 -12.90 -7.15 1.93
N ALA A 91 -12.79 -8.44 1.60
CA ALA A 91 -12.11 -9.47 2.37
C ALA A 91 -11.91 -10.73 1.51
N PHE A 92 -11.14 -11.70 2.01
CA PHE A 92 -11.03 -13.04 1.41
C PHE A 92 -12.15 -13.99 1.90
N TYR A 93 -13.18 -13.43 2.53
CA TYR A 93 -14.33 -14.11 3.13
C TYR A 93 -15.58 -13.25 2.95
N ASP A 94 -16.77 -13.86 3.05
CA ASP A 94 -18.05 -13.14 2.96
C ASP A 94 -18.34 -12.30 4.20
N VAL A 95 -19.11 -11.23 4.06
CA VAL A 95 -19.36 -10.25 5.15
C VAL A 95 -19.86 -10.89 6.46
N ASP A 96 -20.70 -11.92 6.37
CA ASP A 96 -21.26 -12.65 7.53
C ASP A 96 -20.20 -13.47 8.30
N SER A 97 -19.02 -13.68 7.70
CA SER A 97 -17.88 -14.37 8.33
C SER A 97 -16.89 -13.38 8.98
N ALA A 98 -17.19 -12.08 9.00
CA ALA A 98 -16.34 -11.11 9.67
C ALA A 98 -16.29 -11.39 11.19
N PRO A 99 -15.11 -11.37 11.81
CA PRO A 99 -14.99 -11.71 13.22
C PRO A 99 -15.70 -10.68 14.09
N GLU A 100 -16.54 -11.15 15.00
CA GLU A 100 -17.09 -10.33 16.07
C GLU A 100 -16.05 -10.19 17.18
N ILE A 101 -15.65 -8.95 17.47
CA ILE A 101 -14.67 -8.63 18.50
C ILE A 101 -15.35 -7.74 19.53
N ASP A 102 -15.30 -8.12 20.79
CA ASP A 102 -15.73 -7.27 21.90
C ASP A 102 -14.68 -6.19 22.18
N GLY A 103 -15.06 -4.92 22.02
CA GLY A 103 -14.18 -3.78 22.23
C GLY A 103 -13.78 -3.56 23.68
N ASP A 104 -14.58 -4.03 24.65
CA ASP A 104 -14.30 -3.85 26.08
C ASP A 104 -13.17 -4.77 26.54
N THR A 105 -13.08 -5.96 25.95
CA THR A 105 -12.05 -6.95 26.24
C THR A 105 -10.87 -6.93 25.24
N TYR A 106 -10.99 -6.17 24.15
CA TYR A 106 -9.95 -6.06 23.13
C TYR A 106 -8.58 -5.65 23.69
N LYS A 107 -7.55 -6.39 23.25
CA LYS A 107 -6.14 -6.13 23.52
C LYS A 107 -5.34 -6.20 22.22
N LEU A 108 -4.65 -5.12 21.90
CA LEU A 108 -3.63 -5.06 20.87
C LEU A 108 -2.28 -5.49 21.45
N GLU A 109 -1.69 -6.54 20.90
CA GLU A 109 -0.34 -6.98 21.22
C GLU A 109 0.70 -6.16 20.46
N VAL A 110 1.82 -5.84 21.12
CA VAL A 110 2.93 -5.08 20.55
C VAL A 110 4.24 -5.82 20.85
N SER A 111 5.06 -6.08 19.84
CA SER A 111 6.31 -6.84 20.03
C SER A 111 7.42 -6.47 19.03
N GLY A 112 8.55 -7.17 19.09
CA GLY A 112 9.70 -6.97 18.21
C GLY A 112 10.61 -5.82 18.66
N LEU A 113 11.13 -5.05 17.71
CA LEU A 113 12.08 -3.95 17.92
C LEU A 113 11.38 -2.70 18.47
N VAL A 114 10.84 -2.80 19.68
CA VAL A 114 10.10 -1.77 20.39
C VAL A 114 10.51 -1.76 21.87
N ARG A 115 10.43 -0.59 22.52
CA ARG A 115 10.79 -0.47 23.95
C ARG A 115 9.65 -0.88 24.89
N ASP A 116 8.40 -0.53 24.56
CA ASP A 116 7.21 -0.86 25.35
C ASP A 116 6.35 -1.90 24.63
N GLN A 117 6.32 -3.11 25.17
CA GLN A 117 5.57 -4.27 24.65
C GLN A 117 4.27 -4.52 25.42
N ARG A 118 3.82 -3.58 26.27
CA ARG A 118 2.54 -3.74 26.96
C ARG A 118 1.39 -3.87 25.96
N SER A 119 0.40 -4.68 26.27
CA SER A 119 -0.83 -4.74 25.48
C SER A 119 -1.64 -3.45 25.63
N TRP A 120 -2.29 -3.02 24.56
CA TRP A 120 -3.09 -1.80 24.50
C TRP A 120 -4.58 -2.10 24.41
N ASN A 121 -5.41 -1.38 25.15
CA ASN A 121 -6.86 -1.41 24.97
C ASN A 121 -7.35 -0.23 24.10
N LEU A 122 -8.64 -0.24 23.72
CA LEU A 122 -9.21 0.82 22.89
C LEU A 122 -9.21 2.18 23.56
N ALA A 123 -9.42 2.25 24.88
CA ALA A 123 -9.40 3.51 25.62
C ALA A 123 -8.02 4.20 25.54
N GLN A 124 -6.93 3.43 25.64
CA GLN A 124 -5.58 3.94 25.51
C GLN A 124 -5.28 4.42 24.08
N LEU A 125 -5.75 3.69 23.06
CA LEU A 125 -5.62 4.11 21.65
C LEU A 125 -6.40 5.41 21.39
N ARG A 126 -7.63 5.53 21.92
CA ARG A 126 -8.46 6.74 21.79
C ARG A 126 -7.90 7.95 22.54
N ALA A 127 -7.11 7.72 23.59
CA ALA A 127 -6.45 8.80 24.35
C ALA A 127 -5.25 9.41 23.62
N LEU A 128 -4.72 8.76 22.57
CA LEU A 128 -3.67 9.34 21.73
C LEU A 128 -4.25 10.41 20.78
N PRO A 129 -3.41 11.30 20.23
CA PRO A 129 -3.85 12.26 19.21
C PRO A 129 -4.54 11.55 18.04
N GLN A 130 -5.70 12.07 17.65
CA GLN A 130 -6.51 11.55 16.54
C GLN A 130 -6.40 12.47 15.31
N GLU A 131 -6.33 11.89 14.12
CA GLU A 131 -6.45 12.59 12.85
C GLU A 131 -7.58 11.97 12.02
N SER A 132 -8.25 12.81 11.23
CA SER A 132 -9.31 12.42 10.29
C SER A 132 -8.87 12.70 8.86
N GLN A 133 -9.15 11.77 7.96
CA GLN A 133 -8.85 11.91 6.55
C GLN A 133 -10.00 11.37 5.69
N ILE A 134 -10.31 12.08 4.60
CA ILE A 134 -11.23 11.61 3.57
C ILE A 134 -10.39 11.27 2.35
N THR A 135 -10.09 9.99 2.17
CA THR A 135 -9.16 9.50 1.14
C THR A 135 -9.77 8.36 0.35
N ARG A 136 -9.26 8.17 -0.87
CA ARG A 136 -9.67 7.07 -1.74
C ARG A 136 -9.00 5.77 -1.29
N HIS A 137 -9.80 4.72 -1.19
CA HIS A 137 -9.38 3.33 -1.12
C HIS A 137 -9.39 2.74 -2.52
N ILE A 138 -8.30 2.10 -2.93
CA ILE A 138 -8.16 1.47 -4.24
C ILE A 138 -8.02 -0.02 -4.02
N CYS A 139 -9.01 -0.80 -4.46
CA CYS A 139 -8.97 -2.24 -4.36
C CYS A 139 -8.32 -2.84 -5.61
N ILE A 140 -7.60 -3.94 -5.43
CA ILE A 140 -7.02 -4.71 -6.53
C ILE A 140 -8.10 -5.34 -7.43
N GLU A 141 -9.30 -5.54 -6.91
CA GLU A 141 -10.48 -6.09 -7.60
C GLU A 141 -11.08 -5.13 -8.66
N GLY A 142 -10.42 -4.00 -8.94
CA GLY A 142 -10.81 -3.09 -10.03
C GLY A 142 -11.78 -1.98 -9.64
N TRP A 143 -12.03 -1.76 -8.34
CA TRP A 143 -12.88 -0.68 -7.84
C TRP A 143 -12.13 0.27 -6.91
N SER A 144 -12.70 1.47 -6.73
CA SER A 144 -12.24 2.42 -5.72
C SER A 144 -13.41 3.14 -5.07
N ALA A 145 -13.25 3.50 -3.80
CA ALA A 145 -14.28 4.20 -3.03
C ALA A 145 -13.64 5.26 -2.14
N ILE A 146 -14.36 6.35 -1.90
CA ILE A 146 -13.91 7.43 -1.00
C ILE A 146 -14.56 7.20 0.35
N GLY A 147 -13.75 7.15 1.40
CA GLY A 147 -14.19 6.96 2.78
C GLY A 147 -13.57 7.98 3.72
N GLN A 148 -14.27 8.27 4.81
CA GLN A 148 -13.76 9.08 5.92
C GLN A 148 -13.25 8.15 7.02
N TRP A 149 -11.96 8.22 7.31
CA TRP A 149 -11.28 7.38 8.29
C TRP A 149 -10.68 8.26 9.37
N SER A 150 -10.90 7.93 10.63
CA SER A 150 -10.31 8.66 11.76
C SER A 150 -9.63 7.71 12.72
N GLY A 151 -8.52 8.14 13.31
CA GLY A 151 -7.73 7.31 14.19
C GLY A 151 -6.39 7.91 14.57
N VAL A 152 -5.54 7.10 15.19
CA VAL A 152 -4.21 7.52 15.64
C VAL A 152 -3.24 7.57 14.46
N PRO A 153 -2.52 8.67 14.21
CA PRO A 153 -1.42 8.66 13.25
C PRO A 153 -0.40 7.59 13.61
N PHE A 154 -0.07 6.70 12.68
CA PHE A 154 0.68 5.50 13.04
C PHE A 154 2.11 5.83 13.51
N ARG A 155 2.74 6.86 12.93
CA ARG A 155 3.99 7.44 13.43
C ARG A 155 3.93 7.85 14.91
N THR A 156 2.79 8.36 15.38
CA THR A 156 2.59 8.79 16.77
C THR A 156 2.52 7.58 17.69
N PHE A 157 1.80 6.53 17.27
CA PHE A 157 1.76 5.27 18.01
C PHE A 157 3.14 4.61 18.09
N LEU A 158 3.86 4.50 16.96
CA LEU A 158 5.21 3.95 16.89
C LEU A 158 6.19 4.71 17.80
N ALA A 159 6.12 6.05 17.81
CA ALA A 159 6.93 6.86 18.72
C ALA A 159 6.58 6.59 20.20
N HIS A 160 5.29 6.45 20.52
CA HIS A 160 4.82 6.21 21.88
C HIS A 160 5.31 4.86 22.44
N ILE A 161 5.23 3.79 21.65
CA ILE A 161 5.74 2.46 22.06
C ILE A 161 7.28 2.37 21.98
N GLY A 162 7.94 3.44 21.53
CA GLY A 162 9.38 3.47 21.35
C GLY A 162 9.87 2.46 20.32
N ALA A 163 9.20 2.36 19.17
CA ALA A 163 9.64 1.56 18.05
C ALA A 163 10.99 2.03 17.51
N ASP A 164 11.84 1.09 17.12
CA ASP A 164 13.02 1.39 16.30
C ASP A 164 12.57 1.77 14.89
N THR A 165 12.54 3.08 14.60
CA THR A 165 12.14 3.60 13.29
C THR A 165 13.24 3.47 12.23
N THR A 166 14.40 2.93 12.57
CA THR A 166 15.43 2.51 11.61
C THR A 166 15.23 1.07 11.14
N ALA A 167 14.34 0.31 11.79
CA ALA A 167 13.95 -1.01 11.34
C ALA A 167 13.25 -0.96 9.98
N ARG A 168 13.29 -2.08 9.25
CA ARG A 168 12.84 -2.12 7.85
C ARG A 168 11.32 -2.26 7.71
N TYR A 169 10.67 -3.00 8.61
CA TYR A 169 9.29 -3.45 8.43
C TYR A 169 8.45 -3.34 9.70
N VAL A 170 7.16 -3.20 9.49
CA VAL A 170 6.12 -3.39 10.50
C VAL A 170 5.16 -4.47 10.02
N GLY A 171 4.96 -5.49 10.84
CA GLY A 171 4.07 -6.60 10.57
C GLY A 171 2.79 -6.55 11.41
N PHE A 172 1.74 -7.18 10.89
CA PHE A 172 0.40 -7.21 11.47
C PHE A 172 -0.14 -8.64 11.48
N LYS A 173 -0.79 -9.03 12.58
CA LYS A 173 -1.64 -10.23 12.66
C LYS A 173 -3.05 -9.81 13.04
N CYS A 174 -4.04 -10.46 12.46
CA CYS A 174 -5.44 -10.06 12.56
C CYS A 174 -6.30 -11.21 13.09
N ALA A 175 -7.43 -10.87 13.72
CA ALA A 175 -8.33 -11.84 14.33
C ALA A 175 -9.00 -12.80 13.31
N ASP A 176 -9.12 -12.36 12.05
CA ASP A 176 -9.65 -13.14 10.93
C ASP A 176 -8.62 -14.12 10.32
N ARG A 177 -7.43 -14.28 10.95
CA ARG A 177 -6.26 -15.02 10.45
C ARG A 177 -5.53 -14.34 9.30
N TYR A 178 -5.91 -13.12 8.94
CA TYR A 178 -5.16 -12.32 8.00
C TYR A 178 -3.84 -11.83 8.61
N TYR A 179 -2.84 -11.67 7.77
CA TYR A 179 -1.58 -11.06 8.16
C TYR A 179 -1.01 -10.28 6.98
N SER A 180 -0.30 -9.20 7.30
CA SER A 180 0.29 -8.32 6.31
C SER A 180 1.50 -7.62 6.91
N SER A 181 2.24 -6.89 6.08
CA SER A 181 3.35 -6.05 6.52
C SER A 181 3.53 -4.87 5.58
N ILE A 182 4.18 -3.82 6.07
CA ILE A 182 4.58 -2.65 5.28
C ILE A 182 6.02 -2.27 5.62
N ASP A 183 6.68 -1.53 4.74
CA ASP A 183 7.95 -0.91 5.06
C ASP A 183 7.78 0.22 6.08
N MET A 184 8.84 0.50 6.83
CA MET A 184 8.84 1.54 7.86
C MET A 184 8.56 2.94 7.28
N ALA A 185 8.96 3.26 6.04
CA ALA A 185 8.66 4.55 5.45
C ALA A 185 7.15 4.72 5.19
N THR A 186 6.48 3.67 4.70
CA THR A 186 5.02 3.63 4.62
C THR A 186 4.36 3.73 6.01
N ALA A 187 4.93 3.08 7.03
CA ALA A 187 4.39 3.14 8.40
C ALA A 187 4.48 4.55 9.00
N LEU A 188 5.56 5.29 8.70
CA LEU A 188 5.80 6.66 9.16
C LEU A 188 5.11 7.72 8.31
N HIS A 189 4.54 7.35 7.15
CA HIS A 189 3.90 8.28 6.23
C HIS A 189 2.79 9.09 6.95
N PRO A 190 2.67 10.42 6.68
CA PRO A 190 1.75 11.27 7.43
C PRO A 190 0.28 10.84 7.42
N GLN A 191 -0.17 10.20 6.35
CA GLN A 191 -1.56 9.71 6.21
C GLN A 191 -1.74 8.23 6.58
N THR A 192 -0.71 7.55 7.08
CA THR A 192 -0.88 6.20 7.63
C THR A 192 -1.43 6.31 9.04
N ILE A 193 -2.63 5.75 9.26
CA ILE A 193 -3.31 5.82 10.56
C ILE A 193 -3.77 4.43 11.02
N LEU A 194 -3.80 4.24 12.33
CA LEU A 194 -4.57 3.21 13.00
C LEU A 194 -6.01 3.72 13.14
N ALA A 195 -6.85 3.39 12.17
CA ALA A 195 -8.24 3.81 12.12
C ALA A 195 -9.06 3.10 13.20
N LEU A 196 -9.84 3.88 13.93
CA LEU A 196 -10.78 3.45 14.98
C LEU A 196 -12.23 3.76 14.60
N ASP A 197 -12.43 4.76 13.73
CA ASP A 197 -13.73 5.28 13.34
C ASP A 197 -13.86 5.36 11.81
N PHE A 198 -15.08 5.17 11.31
CA PHE A 198 -15.48 5.43 9.92
C PHE A 198 -16.63 6.44 9.89
N GLY A 199 -16.41 7.58 9.23
CA GLY A 199 -17.31 8.72 9.35
C GLY A 199 -17.28 9.32 10.77
N GLN A 200 -18.43 9.30 11.45
CA GLN A 200 -18.62 9.86 12.80
C GLN A 200 -18.84 8.79 13.87
N SER A 201 -18.68 7.51 13.52
CA SER A 201 -18.96 6.37 14.40
C SER A 201 -17.74 5.45 14.46
N PRO A 202 -17.63 4.62 15.51
CA PRO A 202 -16.68 3.50 15.52
C PRO A 202 -16.77 2.69 14.24
N LEU A 203 -15.65 2.09 13.83
CA LEU A 203 -15.62 1.17 12.71
C LEU A 203 -16.76 0.15 12.85
N PRO A 204 -17.56 -0.09 11.81
CA PRO A 204 -18.42 -1.27 11.81
C PRO A 204 -17.55 -2.52 11.57
N THR A 205 -18.07 -3.70 11.92
CA THR A 205 -17.34 -4.98 11.81
C THR A 205 -16.79 -5.21 10.41
N GLU A 206 -17.59 -4.93 9.38
CA GLU A 206 -17.27 -5.06 7.96
C GLU A 206 -15.99 -4.30 7.55
N TYR A 207 -15.75 -3.16 8.21
CA TYR A 207 -14.62 -2.28 7.94
C TYR A 207 -13.46 -2.47 8.94
N GLY A 208 -13.52 -3.50 9.78
CA GLY A 208 -12.38 -3.92 10.58
C GLY A 208 -12.40 -3.50 12.04
N TYR A 209 -13.59 -3.33 12.62
CA TYR A 209 -13.72 -3.10 14.06
C TYR A 209 -12.89 -4.11 14.88
N PRO A 210 -12.18 -3.69 15.93
CA PRO A 210 -12.11 -2.32 16.44
C PRO A 210 -10.94 -1.50 15.89
N LEU A 211 -10.04 -2.11 15.12
CA LEU A 211 -8.80 -1.49 14.66
C LEU A 211 -8.45 -1.93 13.24
N LYS A 212 -8.29 -0.95 12.35
CA LYS A 212 -7.84 -1.14 10.97
C LYS A 212 -6.61 -0.28 10.70
N LEU A 213 -5.66 -0.79 9.93
CA LEU A 213 -4.62 0.06 9.34
C LEU A 213 -5.17 0.71 8.08
N ARG A 214 -5.06 2.03 7.98
CA ARG A 214 -5.41 2.80 6.78
C ARG A 214 -4.15 3.41 6.17
N VAL A 215 -3.85 3.03 4.93
CA VAL A 215 -2.69 3.45 4.16
C VAL A 215 -3.13 3.93 2.77
N PRO A 216 -3.36 5.24 2.57
CA PRO A 216 -3.86 5.77 1.29
C PRO A 216 -2.93 5.61 0.10
N THR A 217 -1.63 5.46 0.34
CA THR A 217 -0.60 5.27 -0.69
C THR A 217 -0.45 3.81 -1.14
N LYS A 218 -1.27 2.89 -0.61
CA LYS A 218 -1.20 1.46 -0.88
C LYS A 218 -2.55 0.89 -1.30
N LEU A 219 -2.51 -0.24 -2.00
CA LEU A 219 -3.71 -0.99 -2.38
C LEU A 219 -4.43 -1.57 -1.15
N GLY A 220 -5.72 -1.85 -1.34
CA GLY A 220 -6.62 -2.21 -0.25
C GLY A 220 -6.19 -3.41 0.58
N PHE A 221 -5.50 -4.38 -0.01
CA PHE A 221 -5.03 -5.55 0.72
C PHE A 221 -3.87 -5.24 1.70
N LYS A 222 -3.14 -4.13 1.51
CA LYS A 222 -2.14 -3.63 2.47
C LYS A 222 -2.75 -2.85 3.64
N ASN A 223 -4.08 -2.83 3.78
CA ASN A 223 -4.83 -2.12 4.82
C ASN A 223 -5.53 -3.15 5.75
N PRO A 224 -4.77 -3.95 6.54
CA PRO A 224 -5.32 -5.03 7.37
C PRO A 224 -6.42 -4.52 8.32
N LYS A 225 -7.43 -5.37 8.51
CA LYS A 225 -8.61 -5.15 9.36
C LYS A 225 -8.47 -6.00 10.62
N HIS A 226 -9.22 -5.68 11.68
CA HIS A 226 -9.29 -6.52 12.89
C HIS A 226 -7.92 -6.82 13.50
N ILE A 227 -7.02 -5.82 13.53
CA ILE A 227 -5.63 -6.03 13.94
C ILE A 227 -5.60 -6.48 15.40
N ALA A 228 -4.91 -7.59 15.67
CA ALA A 228 -4.71 -8.16 17.00
C ALA A 228 -3.28 -7.98 17.49
N ALA A 229 -2.29 -7.93 16.58
CA ALA A 229 -0.89 -7.73 16.94
C ALA A 229 -0.15 -6.86 15.92
N ILE A 230 0.77 -6.03 16.42
CA ILE A 230 1.73 -5.24 15.64
C ILE A 230 3.15 -5.59 16.11
N PHE A 231 4.08 -5.74 15.18
CA PHE A 231 5.49 -5.98 15.52
C PHE A 231 6.46 -5.28 14.56
N VAL A 232 7.59 -4.83 15.09
CA VAL A 232 8.64 -4.15 14.33
C VAL A 232 9.82 -5.11 14.11
N THR A 233 10.32 -5.22 12.87
CA THR A 233 11.37 -6.18 12.52
C THR A 233 12.21 -5.73 11.32
N ASN A 234 13.39 -6.35 11.18
CA ASN A 234 14.27 -6.22 10.01
C ASN A 234 14.11 -7.36 8.99
N GLU A 235 13.41 -8.43 9.37
CA GLU A 235 13.09 -9.55 8.51
C GLU A 235 11.76 -9.29 7.81
N ASN A 236 11.69 -9.51 6.49
CA ASN A 236 10.44 -9.29 5.75
C ASN A 236 9.37 -10.29 6.24
N PRO A 237 8.27 -9.84 6.87
CA PRO A 237 7.25 -10.75 7.37
C PRO A 237 6.39 -11.39 6.28
N GLY A 238 6.46 -10.90 5.04
CA GLY A 238 5.55 -11.30 3.98
C GLY A 238 4.13 -10.79 4.22
N GLY A 239 3.15 -11.50 3.67
CA GLY A 239 1.74 -11.17 3.84
C GLY A 239 0.86 -12.19 3.12
N TYR A 240 -0.41 -12.23 3.52
CA TYR A 240 -1.32 -13.26 3.05
C TYR A 240 -1.46 -13.31 1.52
N TRP A 241 -1.56 -12.16 0.84
CA TRP A 241 -1.69 -12.14 -0.62
C TRP A 241 -0.35 -12.30 -1.32
N GLU A 242 0.74 -11.90 -0.68
CA GLU A 242 2.08 -12.12 -1.18
C GLU A 242 2.39 -13.61 -1.28
N ASP A 243 1.93 -14.42 -0.32
CA ASP A 243 1.98 -15.88 -0.40
C ASP A 243 1.15 -16.44 -1.58
N GLN A 244 0.21 -15.67 -2.11
CA GLN A 244 -0.59 -15.99 -3.30
C GLN A 244 -0.04 -15.39 -4.60
N GLY A 245 1.18 -14.85 -4.59
CA GLY A 245 1.84 -14.31 -5.79
C GLY A 245 1.68 -12.80 -6.01
N TYR A 246 1.13 -12.06 -5.04
CA TYR A 246 0.98 -10.61 -5.17
C TYR A 246 2.31 -9.91 -4.89
N ASN A 247 2.55 -8.78 -5.55
CA ASN A 247 3.72 -7.95 -5.27
C ASN A 247 3.61 -7.34 -3.87
N TRP A 248 4.70 -7.37 -3.10
CA TRP A 248 4.66 -7.00 -1.70
C TRP A 248 4.50 -5.49 -1.48
N TYR A 249 5.08 -4.66 -2.36
CA TYR A 249 5.08 -3.22 -2.17
C TYR A 249 3.71 -2.59 -2.46
N SER A 250 3.11 -2.92 -3.60
CA SER A 250 1.70 -2.67 -3.96
C SER A 250 1.14 -1.27 -3.63
N GLY A 251 1.81 -0.26 -4.17
CA GLY A 251 1.34 1.14 -4.22
C GLY A 251 2.47 2.14 -4.02
N SER A 252 2.26 3.39 -4.43
CA SER A 252 3.26 4.48 -4.36
C SER A 252 2.62 5.78 -3.92
#